data_AF-A0A1H9PXI5-F1
#
_entry.id   AF-A0A1H9PXI5-F1
#
_cell.length_a   1.000
_cell.length_b   1.000
_cell.length_c   1.000
_cell.angle_alpha   90.00
_cell.angle_beta   90.00
_cell.angle_gamma   90.00
#
_symmetry.space_group_name_H-M   'P 1'
#
loop_
_entity.id
_entity.type
_entity.pdbx_description
1 polymer ?
#
loop_
_entity_poly.entity_id
_entity_poly.type
_entity_poly.pdbx_seq_one_letter_code
_entity_poly.pdbx_strand_id
1 'polypeptide(L)'
;MEWIQLNKKSADIYREAIEYIYRYFEKDGYKLLKNNVIKKRDHDFVYEITFSSSHYNYIDFHKKVGSVKLHIHCDIILNKSSAYRFFFIEPQNRAPFIELLDNQLKIRYEFLDSIMLDVDKHFLKVIEKIKNNPKDFLLKELKLMPEGQSKDYSYQWCLNRSLVDYYGDDSMLCIYDKNKQVYKEIANIVHRISQEHYICMKSKGRINEVWCERMGQDYFYDITKKVKVYKKKTNSLSEYDKERFKEIMAMKNSNVTKLAVISRIFCLDLLSDSRLETSDLKKEIQQLCENVLY
;
A
#
# COMPACT_ATOMS: atom_id res chain seq x y z
N MET A 1 -29.79 -35.11 -6.26
CA MET A 1 -28.92 -33.93 -6.06
C MET A 1 -27.52 -34.45 -5.78
N GLU A 2 -26.67 -34.45 -6.81
CA GLU A 2 -25.34 -35.08 -6.82
C GLU A 2 -24.37 -34.37 -5.86
N TRP A 3 -23.87 -35.13 -4.88
CA TRP A 3 -22.80 -34.73 -3.97
C TRP A 3 -21.41 -35.12 -4.50
N ILE A 4 -21.17 -34.94 -5.81
CA ILE A 4 -19.90 -35.30 -6.47
C ILE A 4 -19.11 -34.03 -6.79
N GLN A 5 -18.56 -33.35 -5.78
CA GLN A 5 -17.37 -32.49 -5.91
C GLN A 5 -16.53 -32.41 -4.60
N LEU A 6 -16.67 -33.36 -3.67
CA LEU A 6 -15.99 -33.29 -2.37
C LEU A 6 -14.69 -34.10 -2.35
N ASN A 7 -13.62 -33.53 -2.91
CA ASN A 7 -12.21 -33.76 -2.54
C ASN A 7 -11.22 -32.87 -3.34
N LYS A 8 -11.67 -31.72 -3.87
CA LYS A 8 -10.79 -30.79 -4.60
C LYS A 8 -9.85 -30.08 -3.63
N LYS A 9 -8.53 -30.15 -3.85
CA LYS A 9 -7.59 -29.36 -3.05
C LYS A 9 -7.73 -27.88 -3.41
N SER A 10 -7.25 -26.99 -2.55
CA SER A 10 -7.25 -25.54 -2.83
C SER A 10 -6.59 -25.20 -4.17
N ALA A 11 -5.56 -25.96 -4.58
CA ALA A 11 -4.90 -25.81 -5.87
C ALA A 11 -5.81 -26.16 -7.07
N ASP A 12 -6.70 -27.13 -6.94
CA ASP A 12 -7.66 -27.49 -7.99
C ASP A 12 -8.70 -26.39 -8.18
N ILE A 13 -9.25 -25.88 -7.06
CA ILE A 13 -10.20 -24.76 -7.05
C ILE A 13 -9.56 -23.50 -7.67
N TYR A 14 -8.32 -23.23 -7.29
CA TYR A 14 -7.56 -22.11 -7.81
C TYR A 14 -7.35 -22.20 -9.32
N ARG A 15 -6.98 -23.39 -9.83
CA ARG A 15 -6.83 -23.63 -11.27
C ARG A 15 -8.15 -23.50 -12.02
N GLU A 16 -9.24 -24.04 -11.49
CA GLU A 16 -10.58 -23.95 -12.09
C GLU A 16 -11.04 -22.49 -12.21
N ALA A 17 -10.78 -21.65 -11.21
CA ALA A 17 -11.07 -20.22 -11.28
C ALA A 17 -10.24 -19.51 -12.37
N ILE A 18 -8.95 -19.83 -12.52
CA ILE A 18 -8.11 -19.26 -13.58
C ILE A 18 -8.57 -19.72 -14.97
N GLU A 19 -8.89 -20.99 -15.13
CA GLU A 19 -9.41 -21.54 -16.39
C GLU A 19 -10.75 -20.89 -16.76
N TYR A 20 -11.63 -20.64 -15.77
CA TYR A 20 -12.87 -19.90 -15.97
C TYR A 20 -12.61 -18.48 -16.47
N ILE A 21 -11.72 -17.74 -15.79
CA ILE A 21 -11.32 -16.37 -16.18
C ILE A 21 -10.67 -16.35 -17.57
N TYR A 22 -9.85 -17.34 -17.91
CA TYR A 22 -9.15 -17.39 -19.20
C TYR A 22 -10.10 -17.45 -20.40
N ARG A 23 -11.28 -18.06 -20.25
CA ARG A 23 -12.29 -18.14 -21.33
C ARG A 23 -12.72 -16.77 -21.86
N TYR A 24 -12.64 -15.72 -21.04
CA TYR A 24 -12.92 -14.33 -21.45
C TYR A 24 -11.87 -13.78 -22.42
N PHE A 25 -10.65 -14.29 -22.38
CA PHE A 25 -9.51 -13.77 -23.13
C PHE A 25 -9.08 -14.65 -24.30
N GLU A 26 -9.55 -15.91 -24.34
CA GLU A 26 -9.12 -16.92 -25.29
C GLU A 26 -9.28 -16.48 -26.75
N LYS A 27 -10.37 -15.78 -27.06
CA LYS A 27 -10.67 -15.31 -28.42
C LYS A 27 -9.91 -14.05 -28.83
N ASP A 28 -9.30 -13.35 -27.87
CA ASP A 28 -8.65 -12.04 -28.10
C ASP A 28 -7.13 -12.14 -28.23
N GLY A 29 -6.61 -13.35 -28.50
CA GLY A 29 -5.18 -13.59 -28.75
C GLY A 29 -4.31 -13.61 -27.49
N TYR A 30 -4.92 -13.66 -26.30
CA TYR A 30 -4.20 -13.95 -25.07
C TYR A 30 -3.88 -15.44 -24.96
N LYS A 31 -2.81 -15.78 -24.24
CA LYS A 31 -2.40 -17.15 -23.95
C LYS A 31 -2.31 -17.37 -22.45
N LEU A 32 -2.86 -18.48 -21.97
CA LEU A 32 -2.63 -18.95 -20.61
C LEU A 32 -1.27 -19.67 -20.52
N LEU A 33 -0.40 -19.19 -19.63
CA LEU A 33 0.91 -19.76 -19.37
C LEU A 33 0.88 -20.69 -18.15
N LYS A 34 1.86 -21.60 -18.06
CA LYS A 34 1.98 -22.59 -16.97
C LYS A 34 2.15 -21.99 -15.58
N ASN A 35 2.56 -20.73 -15.48
CA ASN A 35 2.77 -20.02 -14.23
C ASN A 35 1.55 -19.19 -13.80
N ASN A 36 0.34 -19.56 -14.23
CA ASN A 36 -0.90 -18.84 -13.91
C ASN A 36 -0.85 -17.36 -14.36
N VAL A 37 -0.37 -17.14 -15.58
CA VAL A 37 -0.35 -15.81 -16.21
C VAL A 37 -1.08 -15.89 -17.53
N ILE A 38 -2.05 -14.99 -17.72
CA ILE A 38 -2.66 -14.76 -19.03
C ILE A 38 -1.88 -13.62 -19.69
N LYS A 39 -1.35 -13.85 -20.88
CA LYS A 39 -0.42 -12.91 -21.54
C LYS A 39 -0.77 -12.66 -22.98
N LYS A 40 -0.68 -11.40 -23.41
CA LYS A 40 -0.70 -10.97 -24.81
C LYS A 40 0.47 -10.05 -25.08
N ARG A 41 1.10 -10.20 -26.24
CA ARG A 41 2.15 -9.29 -26.72
C ARG A 41 1.60 -8.47 -27.86
N ASP A 42 1.92 -7.19 -27.86
CA ASP A 42 1.47 -6.25 -28.88
C ASP A 42 2.53 -5.15 -29.07
N HIS A 43 3.28 -5.24 -30.17
CA HIS A 43 4.43 -4.37 -30.47
C HIS A 43 5.36 -4.20 -29.25
N ASP A 44 5.50 -2.97 -28.74
CA ASP A 44 6.36 -2.61 -27.62
C ASP A 44 5.78 -2.98 -26.24
N PHE A 45 4.51 -3.40 -26.22
CA PHE A 45 3.77 -3.72 -25.01
C PHE A 45 3.59 -5.22 -24.80
N VAL A 46 3.55 -5.58 -23.53
CA VAL A 46 3.10 -6.87 -23.05
C VAL A 46 2.00 -6.63 -22.02
N TYR A 47 0.85 -7.26 -22.23
CA TYR A 47 -0.27 -7.22 -21.30
C TYR A 47 -0.29 -8.54 -20.53
N GLU A 48 -0.20 -8.47 -19.21
CA GLU A 48 -0.18 -9.64 -18.33
C GLU A 48 -1.27 -9.54 -17.28
N ILE A 49 -1.96 -10.65 -17.04
CA ILE A 49 -2.86 -10.83 -15.91
C ILE A 49 -2.28 -11.98 -15.10
N THR A 50 -1.76 -11.65 -13.92
CA THR A 50 -1.06 -12.58 -13.05
C THR A 50 -1.93 -12.96 -11.87
N PHE A 51 -2.03 -14.26 -11.63
CA PHE A 51 -2.75 -14.81 -10.50
C PHE A 51 -1.75 -15.30 -9.44
N SER A 52 -2.02 -14.98 -8.18
CA SER A 52 -1.29 -15.55 -7.04
C SER A 52 -2.24 -16.15 -6.00
N SER A 53 -1.85 -17.27 -5.41
CA SER A 53 -2.60 -17.97 -4.35
C SER A 53 -2.07 -17.57 -2.98
N SER A 54 -2.95 -17.43 -1.99
CA SER A 54 -2.53 -17.22 -0.61
C SER A 54 -1.93 -18.50 -0.01
N HIS A 55 -0.86 -18.35 0.78
CA HIS A 55 -0.28 -19.44 1.59
C HIS A 55 -1.22 -19.90 2.73
N TYR A 56 -2.26 -19.11 3.03
CA TYR A 56 -3.26 -19.42 4.05
C TYR A 56 -4.48 -20.14 3.50
N ASN A 57 -4.45 -20.59 2.24
CA ASN A 57 -5.56 -21.34 1.66
C ASN A 57 -5.69 -22.71 2.34
N TYR A 58 -6.91 -23.07 2.73
CA TYR A 58 -7.20 -24.35 3.37
C TYR A 58 -8.62 -24.80 3.07
N ILE A 59 -8.85 -26.11 3.15
CA ILE A 59 -10.18 -26.73 3.07
C ILE A 59 -10.23 -27.85 4.11
N ASP A 60 -11.21 -27.80 5.01
CA ASP A 60 -11.56 -28.85 5.95
C ASP A 60 -12.94 -29.40 5.58
N PHE A 61 -12.94 -30.55 4.91
CA PHE A 61 -14.15 -31.21 4.44
C PHE A 61 -15.00 -31.77 5.59
N HIS A 62 -14.38 -32.17 6.70
CA HIS A 62 -15.10 -32.71 7.85
C HIS A 62 -15.91 -31.61 8.53
N LYS A 63 -15.31 -30.43 8.67
CA LYS A 63 -15.97 -29.26 9.27
C LYS A 63 -16.77 -28.44 8.26
N LYS A 64 -16.70 -28.75 6.97
CA LYS A 64 -17.30 -27.98 5.87
C LYS A 64 -16.92 -26.49 5.94
N VAL A 65 -15.65 -26.23 6.24
CA VAL A 65 -15.08 -24.88 6.26
C VAL A 65 -13.85 -24.82 5.37
N GLY A 66 -13.56 -23.66 4.82
CA GLY A 66 -12.43 -23.46 3.94
C GLY A 66 -12.34 -22.02 3.49
N SER A 67 -11.15 -21.63 3.07
CA SER A 67 -10.88 -20.33 2.47
C SER A 67 -9.90 -20.57 1.34
N VAL A 68 -10.26 -20.11 0.15
CA VAL A 68 -9.38 -20.14 -1.02
C VAL A 68 -9.36 -18.74 -1.59
N LYS A 69 -8.23 -18.10 -1.39
CA LYS A 69 -8.00 -16.72 -1.78
C LYS A 69 -7.16 -16.64 -3.06
N LEU A 70 -7.63 -15.79 -3.98
CA LEU A 70 -7.02 -15.46 -5.25
C LEU A 70 -6.63 -13.99 -5.26
N HIS A 71 -5.45 -13.66 -5.76
CA HIS A 71 -5.04 -12.30 -6.01
C HIS A 71 -4.75 -12.12 -7.49
N ILE A 72 -5.31 -11.05 -8.07
CA ILE A 72 -5.25 -10.74 -9.49
C ILE A 72 -4.53 -9.40 -9.65
N HIS A 73 -3.49 -9.40 -10.48
CA HIS A 73 -2.84 -8.18 -10.97
C HIS A 73 -2.91 -8.14 -12.48
N CYS A 74 -3.12 -6.95 -13.02
CA CYS A 74 -3.04 -6.69 -14.44
C CYS A 74 -1.92 -5.67 -14.68
N ASP A 75 -0.96 -6.01 -15.53
CA ASP A 75 0.21 -5.19 -15.84
C ASP A 75 0.25 -4.89 -17.34
N ILE A 76 0.44 -3.61 -17.66
CA ILE A 76 0.92 -3.16 -18.97
C ILE A 76 2.43 -2.99 -18.82
N ILE A 77 3.20 -3.80 -19.52
CA ILE A 77 4.65 -3.83 -19.46
C ILE A 77 5.18 -3.18 -20.74
N LEU A 78 6.06 -2.19 -20.57
CA LEU A 78 6.79 -1.51 -21.63
C LEU A 78 8.29 -1.69 -21.39
N ASN A 79 9.04 -2.14 -22.41
CA ASN A 79 10.50 -2.33 -22.31
C ASN A 79 10.93 -3.13 -21.06
N LYS A 80 10.22 -4.23 -20.77
CA LYS A 80 10.44 -5.12 -19.61
C LYS A 80 10.15 -4.51 -18.23
N SER A 81 9.57 -3.32 -18.16
CA SER A 81 9.18 -2.67 -16.90
C SER A 81 7.67 -2.43 -16.86
N SER A 82 7.05 -2.63 -15.70
CA SER A 82 5.63 -2.28 -15.52
C SER A 82 5.44 -0.78 -15.73
N ALA A 83 4.57 -0.42 -16.67
CA ALA A 83 4.25 0.92 -17.12
C ALA A 83 2.92 1.39 -16.51
N TYR A 84 1.96 0.48 -16.41
CA TYR A 84 0.70 0.67 -15.70
C TYR A 84 0.32 -0.65 -15.02
N ARG A 85 -0.22 -0.57 -13.79
CA ARG A 85 -0.68 -1.72 -13.04
C ARG A 85 -2.08 -1.46 -12.48
N PHE A 86 -2.91 -2.49 -12.48
CA PHE A 86 -4.22 -2.52 -11.85
C PHE A 86 -4.34 -3.78 -10.97
N PHE A 87 -4.87 -3.66 -9.76
CA PHE A 87 -5.06 -4.79 -8.86
C PHE A 87 -6.21 -4.53 -7.86
N PHE A 88 -6.82 -5.61 -7.40
CA PHE A 88 -7.91 -5.56 -6.44
C PHE A 88 -7.39 -5.50 -5.00
N ILE A 89 -8.18 -4.88 -4.13
CA ILE A 89 -7.91 -4.75 -2.70
C ILE A 89 -9.15 -5.20 -1.93
N GLU A 90 -8.97 -6.04 -0.92
CA GLU A 90 -10.05 -6.36 0.02
C GLU A 90 -10.32 -5.14 0.93
N PRO A 91 -11.52 -4.51 0.88
CA PRO A 91 -11.77 -3.25 1.57
C PRO A 91 -11.51 -3.28 3.08
N GLN A 92 -11.75 -4.43 3.73
CA GLN A 92 -11.62 -4.58 5.18
C GLN A 92 -10.19 -4.87 5.65
N ASN A 93 -9.41 -5.63 4.87
CA ASN A 93 -8.10 -6.10 5.29
C ASN A 93 -6.94 -5.39 4.58
N ARG A 94 -7.23 -4.60 3.53
CA ARG A 94 -6.25 -4.06 2.57
C ARG A 94 -5.33 -5.13 1.96
N ALA A 95 -5.64 -6.40 2.20
CA ALA A 95 -4.98 -7.53 1.59
C ALA A 95 -5.55 -7.67 0.18
N PRO A 96 -4.72 -7.86 -0.85
CA PRO A 96 -5.22 -7.81 -2.21
C PRO A 96 -5.82 -9.14 -2.69
N PHE A 97 -6.33 -9.92 -1.73
CA PHE A 97 -6.81 -11.27 -1.91
C PHE A 97 -8.34 -11.30 -1.88
N ILE A 98 -8.91 -12.03 -2.83
CA ILE A 98 -10.33 -12.19 -3.10
C ILE A 98 -10.74 -13.59 -2.66
N GLU A 99 -11.78 -13.71 -1.84
CA GLU A 99 -12.33 -15.01 -1.42
C GLU A 99 -13.13 -15.66 -2.56
N LEU A 100 -12.65 -16.82 -3.04
CA LEU A 100 -13.26 -17.56 -4.14
C LEU A 100 -14.47 -18.38 -3.70
N LEU A 101 -14.52 -18.80 -2.44
CA LEU A 101 -15.54 -19.72 -1.95
C LEU A 101 -16.70 -18.98 -1.28
N ASP A 102 -17.91 -19.52 -1.45
CA ASP A 102 -19.06 -19.16 -0.63
C ASP A 102 -19.12 -19.96 0.68
N ASN A 103 -20.16 -19.71 1.48
CA ASN A 103 -20.40 -20.43 2.74
C ASN A 103 -20.71 -21.93 2.54
N GLN A 104 -20.89 -22.38 1.31
CA GLN A 104 -21.12 -23.79 0.93
C GLN A 104 -19.87 -24.42 0.30
N LEU A 105 -18.72 -23.75 0.33
CA LEU A 105 -17.46 -24.16 -0.31
C LEU A 105 -17.54 -24.32 -1.84
N LYS A 106 -18.44 -23.57 -2.49
CA LYS A 106 -18.54 -23.51 -3.94
C LYS A 106 -17.83 -22.28 -4.47
N ILE A 107 -17.24 -22.39 -5.67
CA ILE A 107 -16.66 -21.24 -6.37
C ILE A 107 -17.78 -20.24 -6.68
N ARG A 108 -17.55 -18.98 -6.31
CA ARG A 108 -18.45 -17.85 -6.56
C ARG A 108 -18.29 -17.34 -7.99
N TYR A 109 -18.78 -18.09 -8.97
CA TYR A 109 -18.64 -17.73 -10.39
C TYR A 109 -19.24 -16.36 -10.74
N GLU A 110 -20.41 -16.01 -10.21
CA GLU A 110 -21.02 -14.68 -10.40
C GLU A 110 -20.11 -13.55 -9.91
N PHE A 111 -19.31 -13.80 -8.87
CA PHE A 111 -18.35 -12.82 -8.37
C PHE A 111 -17.12 -12.73 -9.26
N LEU A 112 -16.67 -13.85 -9.83
CA LEU A 112 -15.64 -13.84 -10.89
C LEU A 112 -16.12 -13.05 -12.11
N ASP A 113 -17.39 -13.16 -12.50
CA ASP A 113 -17.97 -12.36 -13.59
C ASP A 113 -17.92 -10.86 -13.27
N SER A 114 -18.24 -10.47 -12.04
CA SER A 114 -18.12 -9.08 -11.60
C SER A 114 -16.67 -8.57 -11.65
N ILE A 115 -15.72 -9.39 -11.21
CA ILE A 115 -14.28 -9.07 -11.30
C ILE A 115 -13.88 -8.88 -12.77
N MET A 116 -14.42 -9.69 -13.68
CA MET A 116 -14.14 -9.55 -15.11
C MET A 116 -14.68 -8.24 -15.70
N LEU A 117 -15.82 -7.72 -15.21
CA LEU A 117 -16.31 -6.40 -15.59
C LEU A 117 -15.34 -5.29 -15.15
N ASP A 118 -14.75 -5.41 -13.96
CA ASP A 118 -13.76 -4.46 -13.48
C ASP A 118 -12.43 -4.56 -14.25
N VAL A 119 -11.97 -5.77 -14.57
CA VAL A 119 -10.78 -5.99 -15.43
C VAL A 119 -11.02 -5.40 -16.82
N ASP A 120 -12.18 -5.62 -17.43
CA ASP A 120 -12.54 -4.98 -18.70
C ASP A 120 -12.43 -3.46 -18.61
N LYS A 121 -13.08 -2.87 -17.60
CA LYS A 121 -13.18 -1.43 -17.45
C LYS A 121 -11.85 -0.75 -17.09
N HIS A 122 -11.07 -1.34 -16.22
CA HIS A 122 -9.90 -0.71 -15.60
C HIS A 122 -8.57 -1.21 -16.16
N PHE A 123 -8.59 -2.25 -17.00
CA PHE A 123 -7.40 -2.74 -17.68
C PHE A 123 -7.57 -2.79 -19.19
N LEU A 124 -8.56 -3.51 -19.72
CA LEU A 124 -8.72 -3.66 -21.18
C LEU A 124 -9.06 -2.33 -21.87
N LYS A 125 -10.05 -1.60 -21.36
CA LYS A 125 -10.37 -0.26 -21.87
C LYS A 125 -9.23 0.74 -21.66
N VAL A 126 -8.41 0.56 -20.64
CA VAL A 126 -7.20 1.40 -20.44
C VAL A 126 -6.17 1.14 -21.53
N ILE A 127 -5.95 -0.13 -21.91
CA ILE A 127 -5.09 -0.47 -23.05
C ILE A 127 -5.58 0.22 -24.33
N GLU A 128 -6.89 0.20 -24.61
CA GLU A 128 -7.47 0.87 -25.78
C GLU A 128 -7.24 2.39 -25.74
N LYS A 129 -7.45 3.02 -24.59
CA LYS A 129 -7.22 4.47 -24.41
C LYS A 129 -5.76 4.85 -24.62
N ILE A 130 -4.82 4.05 -24.12
CA ILE A 130 -3.38 4.25 -24.32
C ILE A 130 -3.04 4.15 -25.82
N LYS A 131 -3.65 3.21 -26.55
CA LYS A 131 -3.41 3.07 -27.99
C LYS A 131 -4.00 4.21 -28.81
N ASN A 132 -5.21 4.64 -28.47
CA ASN A 132 -5.97 5.58 -29.29
C ASN A 132 -5.62 7.05 -29.00
N ASN A 133 -5.44 7.42 -27.73
CA ASN A 133 -5.13 8.80 -27.33
C ASN A 133 -4.38 8.83 -25.97
N PRO A 134 -3.08 8.44 -25.96
CA PRO A 134 -2.33 8.27 -24.72
C PRO A 134 -2.14 9.58 -23.94
N LYS A 135 -1.87 10.69 -24.62
CA LYS A 135 -1.64 11.99 -23.96
C LYS A 135 -2.87 12.47 -23.20
N ASP A 136 -4.05 12.42 -23.84
CA ASP A 136 -5.30 12.80 -23.16
C ASP A 136 -5.61 11.86 -21.99
N PHE A 137 -5.41 10.55 -22.16
CA PHE A 137 -5.62 9.61 -21.07
C PHE A 137 -4.74 9.92 -19.86
N LEU A 138 -3.44 10.13 -20.08
CA LEU A 138 -2.47 10.47 -19.04
C LEU A 138 -2.81 11.80 -18.34
N LEU A 139 -3.17 12.84 -19.10
CA LEU A 139 -3.43 14.18 -18.58
C LEU A 139 -4.81 14.35 -17.94
N LYS A 140 -5.86 13.85 -18.58
CA LYS A 140 -7.25 14.12 -18.19
C LYS A 140 -7.79 13.08 -17.22
N GLU A 141 -7.52 11.81 -17.48
CA GLU A 141 -8.05 10.72 -16.65
C GLU A 141 -7.15 10.39 -15.47
N LEU A 142 -5.88 10.07 -15.74
CA LEU A 142 -4.93 9.74 -14.66
C LEU A 142 -4.38 10.99 -13.96
N LYS A 143 -4.50 12.17 -14.59
CA LYS A 143 -3.97 13.44 -14.08
C LYS A 143 -2.49 13.37 -13.72
N LEU A 144 -1.77 12.47 -14.40
CA LEU A 144 -0.37 12.14 -14.12
C LEU A 144 -0.10 11.80 -12.64
N MET A 145 -1.08 11.22 -11.93
CA MET A 145 -0.88 10.72 -10.58
C MET A 145 -0.15 9.38 -10.65
N PRO A 146 0.85 9.12 -9.77
CA PRO A 146 1.57 7.85 -9.75
C PRO A 146 0.69 6.68 -9.30
N GLU A 147 -0.41 6.97 -8.62
CA GLU A 147 -1.33 5.98 -8.06
C GLU A 147 -2.72 6.59 -7.91
N GLY A 148 -3.74 5.75 -8.03
CA GLY A 148 -5.10 6.09 -7.63
C GLY A 148 -5.87 4.88 -7.13
N GLN A 149 -6.94 5.14 -6.39
CA GLN A 149 -7.73 4.12 -5.73
C GLN A 149 -9.23 4.36 -5.97
N SER A 150 -10.01 3.30 -5.97
CA SER A 150 -11.46 3.39 -6.01
C SER A 150 -12.01 4.01 -4.72
N LYS A 151 -13.18 4.65 -4.80
CA LYS A 151 -13.80 5.34 -3.63
C LYS A 151 -14.18 4.36 -2.50
N ASP A 152 -14.53 3.14 -2.89
CA ASP A 152 -14.89 2.02 -2.02
C ASP A 152 -13.68 1.15 -1.63
N TYR A 153 -12.47 1.56 -2.02
CA TYR A 153 -11.21 0.86 -1.71
C TYR A 153 -11.12 -0.58 -2.23
N SER A 154 -11.96 -0.96 -3.19
CA SER A 154 -12.00 -2.29 -3.80
C SER A 154 -10.88 -2.54 -4.83
N TYR A 155 -10.27 -1.50 -5.38
CA TYR A 155 -9.13 -1.64 -6.28
C TYR A 155 -8.21 -0.42 -6.28
N GLN A 156 -7.01 -0.62 -6.81
CA GLN A 156 -5.99 0.40 -6.99
C GLN A 156 -5.31 0.24 -8.36
N TRP A 157 -4.78 1.35 -8.85
CA TRP A 157 -3.91 1.37 -10.02
C TRP A 157 -2.65 2.18 -9.77
N CYS A 158 -1.57 1.83 -10.46
CA CYS A 158 -0.30 2.53 -10.42
C CYS A 158 0.13 2.92 -11.84
N LEU A 159 0.59 4.16 -12.00
CA LEU A 159 1.19 4.69 -13.21
C LEU A 159 2.70 4.86 -13.00
N ASN A 160 3.50 4.21 -13.83
CA ASN A 160 4.95 4.37 -13.81
C ASN A 160 5.38 5.50 -14.75
N ARG A 161 6.51 6.13 -14.40
CA ARG A 161 7.16 7.17 -15.20
C ARG A 161 7.46 6.69 -16.61
N SER A 162 7.79 5.41 -16.80
CA SER A 162 8.11 4.84 -18.11
C SER A 162 7.01 5.05 -19.16
N LEU A 163 5.73 5.02 -18.77
CA LEU A 163 4.63 5.27 -19.70
C LEU A 163 4.53 6.76 -20.08
N VAL A 164 4.82 7.65 -19.11
CA VAL A 164 4.85 9.10 -19.33
C VAL A 164 6.06 9.49 -20.17
N ASP A 165 7.22 8.89 -19.93
CA ASP A 165 8.43 9.07 -20.74
C ASP A 165 8.19 8.64 -22.20
N TYR A 166 7.41 7.58 -22.42
CA TYR A 166 7.17 7.04 -23.76
C TYR A 166 6.20 7.87 -24.60
N TYR A 167 5.11 8.36 -23.99
CA TYR A 167 4.05 9.07 -24.72
C TYR A 167 3.98 10.57 -24.45
N GLY A 168 4.57 11.04 -23.36
CA GLY A 168 4.48 12.41 -22.89
C GLY A 168 5.57 13.33 -23.44
N ASP A 169 5.67 14.50 -22.83
CA ASP A 169 6.72 15.49 -23.06
C ASP A 169 7.23 16.02 -21.71
N ASP A 170 8.24 16.89 -21.74
CA ASP A 170 8.88 17.44 -20.54
C ASP A 170 7.89 18.12 -19.58
N SER A 171 6.82 18.71 -20.11
CA SER A 171 5.80 19.35 -19.28
C SER A 171 5.01 18.31 -18.48
N MET A 172 4.64 17.19 -19.11
CA MET A 172 3.97 16.08 -18.46
C MET A 172 4.87 15.39 -17.43
N LEU A 173 6.15 15.22 -17.74
CA LEU A 173 7.11 14.65 -16.80
C LEU A 173 7.27 15.53 -15.55
N CYS A 174 7.35 16.85 -15.73
CA CYS A 174 7.40 17.79 -14.61
C CYS A 174 6.16 17.69 -13.70
N ILE A 175 4.97 17.53 -14.28
CA ILE A 175 3.73 17.33 -13.51
C ILE A 175 3.76 15.99 -12.78
N TYR A 176 4.14 14.90 -13.46
CA TYR A 176 4.23 13.58 -12.85
C TYR A 176 5.23 13.56 -11.69
N ASP A 177 6.42 14.15 -11.85
CA ASP A 177 7.44 14.18 -10.80
C ASP A 177 6.98 15.01 -9.59
N LYS A 178 6.25 16.12 -9.80
CA LYS A 178 5.61 16.88 -8.73
C LYS A 178 4.55 16.04 -8.00
N ASN A 179 3.66 15.37 -8.73
CA ASN A 179 2.65 14.51 -8.14
C ASN A 179 3.26 13.34 -7.36
N LYS A 180 4.36 12.76 -7.88
CA LYS A 180 5.12 11.70 -7.22
C LYS A 180 5.77 12.17 -5.93
N GLN A 181 6.26 13.40 -5.87
CA GLN A 181 6.78 13.99 -4.64
C GLN A 181 5.67 14.14 -3.60
N VAL A 182 4.53 14.72 -3.97
CA VAL A 182 3.36 14.87 -3.08
C VAL A 182 2.88 13.51 -2.56
N TYR A 183 2.75 12.52 -3.45
CA TYR A 183 2.38 11.15 -3.06
C TYR A 183 3.38 10.55 -2.07
N LYS A 184 4.69 10.68 -2.31
CA LYS A 184 5.72 10.19 -1.38
C LYS A 184 5.63 10.87 -0.01
N GLU A 185 5.35 12.17 0.04
CA GLU A 185 5.15 12.89 1.29
C GLU A 185 3.95 12.32 2.07
N ILE A 186 2.81 12.10 1.40
CA ILE A 186 1.63 11.48 2.01
C ILE A 186 1.94 10.05 2.48
N ALA A 187 2.58 9.23 1.66
CA ALA A 187 2.93 7.85 2.01
C ALA A 187 3.85 7.80 3.24
N ASN A 188 4.82 8.71 3.32
CA ASN A 188 5.69 8.86 4.49
C ASN A 188 4.90 9.27 5.74
N ILE A 189 3.92 10.15 5.61
CA ILE A 189 3.04 10.55 6.72
C ILE A 189 2.23 9.35 7.23
N VAL A 190 1.59 8.61 6.32
CA VAL A 190 0.82 7.40 6.67
C VAL A 190 1.72 6.36 7.34
N HIS A 191 2.93 6.16 6.83
CA HIS A 191 3.93 5.28 7.44
C HIS A 191 4.28 5.73 8.87
N ARG A 192 4.56 7.02 9.09
CA ARG A 192 4.85 7.58 10.42
C ARG A 192 3.69 7.37 11.39
N ILE A 193 2.46 7.68 10.97
CA ILE A 193 1.25 7.45 11.77
C ILE A 193 1.09 5.95 12.12
N SER A 194 1.35 5.06 11.17
CA SER A 194 1.26 3.62 11.39
C SER A 194 2.32 3.12 12.39
N GLN A 195 3.55 3.62 12.29
CA GLN A 195 4.61 3.35 13.26
C GLN A 195 4.26 3.90 14.65
N GLU A 196 3.73 5.12 14.73
CA GLU A 196 3.22 5.70 15.98
C GLU A 196 2.16 4.81 16.61
N HIS A 197 1.19 4.36 15.82
CA HIS A 197 0.13 3.48 16.28
C HIS A 197 0.69 2.14 16.76
N TYR A 198 1.61 1.53 16.00
CA TYR A 198 2.27 0.29 16.36
C TYR A 198 3.04 0.41 17.69
N ILE A 199 3.85 1.47 17.83
CA ILE A 199 4.60 1.76 19.05
C ILE A 199 3.62 1.94 20.21
N CYS A 200 2.60 2.79 20.08
CA CYS A 200 1.58 2.99 21.11
C CYS A 200 0.86 1.70 21.52
N MET A 201 0.55 0.82 20.57
CA MET A 201 -0.14 -0.45 20.84
C MET A 201 0.78 -1.46 21.52
N LYS A 202 2.05 -1.54 21.10
CA LYS A 202 3.05 -2.45 21.69
C LYS A 202 3.63 -1.94 23.02
N SER A 203 3.60 -0.62 23.26
CA SER A 203 4.09 -0.01 24.48
C SER A 203 3.09 -0.07 25.64
N LYS A 204 1.84 -0.46 25.42
CA LYS A 204 0.88 -0.67 26.52
C LYS A 204 1.44 -1.69 27.52
N GLY A 205 1.76 -1.22 28.73
CA GLY A 205 2.38 -2.01 29.80
C GLY A 205 3.91 -2.08 29.77
N ARG A 206 4.59 -1.33 28.88
CA ARG A 206 6.06 -1.25 28.77
C ARG A 206 6.59 0.18 28.84
N ILE A 207 5.77 1.14 29.26
CA ILE A 207 6.22 2.52 29.43
C ILE A 207 6.85 2.64 30.81
N ASN A 208 8.04 3.25 30.87
CA ASN A 208 8.67 3.57 32.14
C ASN A 208 8.04 4.83 32.75
N GLU A 209 6.88 4.65 33.38
CA GLU A 209 6.08 5.73 33.96
C GLU A 209 6.87 6.52 35.02
N VAL A 210 7.64 5.81 35.87
CA VAL A 210 8.49 6.42 36.90
C VAL A 210 9.52 7.37 36.28
N TRP A 211 10.18 6.96 35.20
CA TRP A 211 11.14 7.83 34.51
C TRP A 211 10.43 9.02 33.86
N CYS A 212 9.29 8.80 33.20
CA CYS A 212 8.54 9.87 32.53
C CYS A 212 8.03 10.92 33.52
N GLU A 213 7.48 10.49 34.66
CA GLU A 213 7.04 11.37 35.74
C GLU A 213 8.19 12.17 36.34
N ARG A 214 9.34 11.52 36.56
CA ARG A 214 10.54 12.20 37.09
C ARG A 214 11.07 13.29 36.16
N MET A 215 11.05 13.06 34.85
CA MET A 215 11.51 14.06 33.87
C MET A 215 10.52 15.23 33.72
N GLY A 216 9.22 14.97 33.93
CA GLY A 216 8.17 15.98 33.84
C GLY A 216 7.87 16.44 32.41
N GLN A 217 6.80 17.25 32.26
CA GLN A 217 6.34 17.71 30.94
C GLN A 217 7.35 18.64 30.25
N ASP A 218 8.05 19.47 31.01
CA ASP A 218 8.98 20.47 30.47
C ASP A 218 10.14 19.84 29.69
N TYR A 219 10.65 18.69 30.16
CA TYR A 219 11.69 17.95 29.44
C TYR A 219 11.22 17.55 28.02
N PHE A 220 10.01 17.00 27.92
CA PHE A 220 9.46 16.57 26.63
C PHE A 220 9.14 17.76 25.71
N TYR A 221 8.73 18.89 26.26
CA TYR A 221 8.55 20.12 25.47
C TYR A 221 9.88 20.68 24.97
N ASP A 222 10.92 20.69 25.80
CA ASP A 222 12.23 21.20 25.45
C ASP A 222 12.88 20.38 24.33
N ILE A 223 12.94 19.06 24.48
CA ILE A 223 13.52 18.19 23.45
C ILE A 223 12.77 18.29 22.12
N THR A 224 11.43 18.36 22.17
CA THR A 224 10.59 18.54 20.97
C THR A 224 10.88 19.89 20.28
N LYS A 225 11.09 20.97 21.04
CA LYS A 225 11.48 22.28 20.49
C LYS A 225 12.86 22.23 19.85
N LYS A 226 13.85 21.63 20.51
CA LYS A 226 15.20 21.45 19.95
C LYS A 226 15.16 20.68 18.63
N VAL A 227 14.40 19.58 18.58
CA VAL A 227 14.20 18.79 17.36
C VAL A 227 13.54 19.60 16.24
N LYS A 228 12.50 20.38 16.53
CA LYS A 228 11.88 21.26 15.52
C LYS A 228 12.87 22.28 14.97
N VAL A 229 13.65 22.92 15.82
CA VAL A 229 14.66 23.90 15.40
C VAL A 229 15.71 23.24 14.50
N TYR A 230 16.17 22.04 14.88
CA TYR A 230 17.09 21.25 14.07
C TYR A 230 16.49 20.93 12.69
N LYS A 231 15.29 20.33 12.63
CA LYS A 231 14.59 20.01 11.38
C LYS A 231 14.39 21.25 10.51
N LYS A 232 14.12 22.42 11.09
CA LYS A 232 14.02 23.70 10.36
C LYS A 232 15.37 24.11 9.77
N LYS A 233 16.46 24.03 10.56
CA LYS A 233 17.81 24.40 10.13
C LYS A 233 18.33 23.51 9.00
N THR A 234 18.00 22.23 9.02
CA THR A 234 18.43 21.25 8.02
C THR A 234 17.47 21.10 6.84
N ASN A 235 16.47 21.98 6.76
CA ASN A 235 15.42 21.96 5.74
C ASN A 235 14.69 20.61 5.62
N SER A 236 14.55 19.90 6.74
CA SER A 236 13.86 18.60 6.83
C SER A 236 12.56 18.66 7.63
N LEU A 237 12.05 19.86 7.93
CA LEU A 237 10.80 20.07 8.66
C LEU A 237 9.60 19.95 7.71
N SER A 238 8.89 18.81 7.78
CA SER A 238 7.68 18.57 6.98
C SER A 238 6.43 19.25 7.57
N GLU A 239 5.34 19.33 6.80
CA GLU A 239 4.06 19.83 7.31
C GLU A 239 3.52 18.94 8.44
N TYR A 240 3.73 17.63 8.33
CA TYR A 240 3.43 16.68 9.40
C TYR A 240 4.18 16.99 10.69
N ASP A 241 5.48 17.31 10.60
CA ASP A 241 6.25 17.68 11.79
C ASP A 241 5.72 18.98 12.42
N LYS A 242 5.22 19.93 11.62
CA LYS A 242 4.60 21.17 12.14
C LYS A 242 3.30 20.88 12.86
N GLU A 243 2.42 20.05 12.29
CA GLU A 243 1.15 19.67 12.92
C GLU A 243 1.39 18.84 14.19
N ARG A 244 2.30 17.86 14.14
CA ARG A 244 2.65 17.06 15.31
C ARG A 244 3.24 17.91 16.43
N PHE A 245 4.10 18.87 16.08
CA PHE A 245 4.61 19.83 17.05
C PHE A 245 3.50 20.66 17.70
N LYS A 246 2.53 21.16 16.91
CA LYS A 246 1.38 21.89 17.45
C LYS A 246 0.59 21.02 18.41
N GLU A 247 0.33 19.76 18.05
CA GLU A 247 -0.38 18.80 18.89
C GLU A 247 0.36 18.60 20.22
N ILE A 248 1.65 18.29 20.19
CA ILE A 248 2.48 18.11 21.40
C ILE A 248 2.40 19.36 22.29
N MET A 249 2.56 20.56 21.73
CA MET A 249 2.52 21.81 22.50
C MET A 249 1.12 22.15 23.04
N ALA A 250 0.06 21.62 22.43
CA ALA A 250 -1.31 21.77 22.90
C ALA A 250 -1.66 20.81 24.06
N MET A 251 -0.83 19.79 24.32
CA MET A 251 -1.04 18.81 25.41
C MET A 251 -0.75 19.36 26.81
N LYS A 252 -0.92 20.66 27.05
CA LYS A 252 -0.79 21.25 28.40
C LYS A 252 -1.81 20.55 29.33
N ASN A 253 -1.34 19.98 30.43
CA ASN A 253 -2.11 19.17 31.39
C ASN A 253 -2.47 17.74 30.93
N SER A 254 -1.90 17.23 29.84
CA SER A 254 -2.06 15.82 29.48
C SER A 254 -1.23 14.90 30.37
N ASN A 255 -1.59 13.61 30.42
CA ASN A 255 -0.79 12.59 31.08
C ASN A 255 0.65 12.61 30.53
N VAL A 256 1.64 12.76 31.42
CA VAL A 256 3.07 12.85 31.08
C VAL A 256 3.56 11.65 30.28
N THR A 257 3.01 10.47 30.53
CA THR A 257 3.30 9.23 29.80
C THR A 257 2.84 9.30 28.34
N LYS A 258 1.68 9.91 28.09
CA LYS A 258 1.19 10.14 26.72
C LYS A 258 2.08 11.15 25.99
N LEU A 259 2.47 12.22 26.67
CA LEU A 259 3.40 13.23 26.14
C LEU A 259 4.77 12.62 25.82
N ALA A 260 5.28 11.74 26.69
CA ALA A 260 6.55 11.05 26.53
C ALA A 260 6.57 10.15 25.28
N VAL A 261 5.53 9.35 25.08
CA VAL A 261 5.40 8.45 23.91
C VAL A 261 5.36 9.26 22.62
N ILE A 262 4.55 10.31 22.55
CA ILE A 262 4.40 11.12 21.33
C ILE A 262 5.69 11.90 21.05
N SER A 263 6.34 12.46 22.08
CA SER A 263 7.62 13.15 21.95
C SER A 263 8.73 12.20 21.49
N ARG A 264 8.77 10.97 22.04
CA ARG A 264 9.69 9.92 21.56
C ARG A 264 9.51 9.66 20.08
N ILE A 265 8.27 9.49 19.61
CA ILE A 265 8.04 9.17 18.20
C ILE A 265 8.41 10.36 17.30
N PHE A 266 8.11 11.59 17.71
CA PHE A 266 8.49 12.80 16.99
C PHE A 266 10.02 12.95 16.82
N CYS A 267 10.80 12.41 17.76
CA CYS A 267 12.26 12.46 17.75
C CYS A 267 12.91 11.23 17.10
N LEU A 268 12.19 10.12 16.98
CA LEU A 268 12.74 8.82 16.59
C LEU A 268 13.35 8.83 15.18
N ASP A 269 12.77 9.60 14.26
CA ASP A 269 13.22 9.70 12.87
C ASP A 269 14.58 10.39 12.70
N LEU A 270 15.07 11.06 13.75
CA LEU A 270 16.38 11.71 13.76
C LEU A 270 17.52 10.80 14.24
N LEU A 271 17.25 9.64 14.84
CA LEU A 271 18.32 8.73 15.29
C LEU A 271 19.19 8.20 14.14
N SER A 272 18.59 8.06 12.96
CA SER A 272 19.27 7.61 11.74
C SER A 272 19.89 8.76 10.92
N ASP A 273 19.74 10.02 11.36
CA ASP A 273 20.33 11.16 10.66
C ASP A 273 21.83 11.25 10.97
N SER A 274 22.67 10.93 9.97
CA SER A 274 24.13 10.97 10.10
C SER A 274 24.66 12.37 10.44
N ARG A 275 23.91 13.43 10.11
CA ARG A 275 24.27 14.82 10.43
C ARG A 275 24.23 15.11 11.94
N LEU A 276 23.63 14.23 12.75
CA LEU A 276 23.55 14.36 14.20
C LEU A 276 24.63 13.57 14.95
N GLU A 277 25.52 12.83 14.27
CA GLU A 277 26.39 11.80 14.87
C GLU A 277 27.20 12.25 16.09
N THR A 278 27.59 13.53 16.18
CA THR A 278 28.39 14.07 17.29
C THR A 278 27.65 15.11 18.14
N SER A 279 26.34 15.30 17.93
CA SER A 279 25.57 16.34 18.61
C SER A 279 25.04 15.91 19.98
N ASP A 280 25.00 16.84 20.94
CA ASP A 280 24.35 16.61 22.24
C ASP A 280 22.85 16.30 22.09
N LEU A 281 22.22 16.86 21.05
CA LEU A 281 20.84 16.54 20.68
C LEU A 281 20.66 15.05 20.36
N LYS A 282 21.61 14.39 19.69
CA LYS A 282 21.52 12.94 19.42
C LYS A 282 21.52 12.13 20.70
N LYS A 283 22.39 12.48 21.66
CA LYS A 283 22.45 11.80 22.97
C LYS A 283 21.16 11.99 23.75
N GLU A 284 20.60 13.20 23.76
CA GLU A 284 19.31 13.48 24.39
C GLU A 284 18.18 12.67 23.75
N ILE A 285 18.14 12.56 22.41
CA ILE A 285 17.14 11.75 21.69
C ILE A 285 17.33 10.26 21.97
N GLN A 286 18.56 9.76 22.03
CA GLN A 286 18.86 8.37 22.39
C GLN A 286 18.37 8.07 23.80
N GLN A 287 18.70 8.93 24.77
CA GLN A 287 18.24 8.80 26.14
C GLN A 287 16.70 8.78 26.22
N LEU A 288 16.02 9.69 25.51
CA LEU A 288 14.56 9.69 25.40
C LEU A 288 14.04 8.35 24.84
N CYS A 289 14.64 7.86 23.75
CA CYS A 289 14.17 6.66 23.07
C CYS A 289 14.39 5.37 23.86
N GLU A 290 15.48 5.30 24.63
CA GLU A 290 15.86 4.17 25.48
C GLU A 290 15.11 4.14 26.81
N ASN A 291 14.81 5.30 27.42
CA ASN A 291 14.25 5.33 28.77
C ASN A 291 12.74 5.41 28.82
N VAL A 292 12.06 5.91 27.77
CA VAL A 292 10.59 5.98 27.74
C VAL A 292 9.96 4.58 27.68
N LEU A 293 10.65 3.58 27.14
CA LEU A 293 10.21 2.18 27.09
C LEU A 293 11.12 1.30 27.94
N TYR A 294 10.59 0.23 28.52
CA TYR A 294 11.37 -0.89 29.07
C TYR A 294 11.81 -1.87 27.98
#